data_AF-A0A3E3DNY9-F1
#
_entry.id   AF-A0A3E3DNY9-F1
#
_cell.length_a   1.000
_cell.length_b   1.000
_cell.length_c   1.000
_cell.angle_alpha   90.00
_cell.angle_beta   90.00
_cell.angle_gamma   90.00
#
_symmetry.space_group_name_H-M   'P 1'
#
loop_
_entity.id
_entity.type
_entity.pdbx_description
1 polymer ?
#
loop_
_entity_poly.entity_id
_entity_poly.type
_entity_poly.pdbx_seq_one_letter_code
_entity_poly.pdbx_strand_id
1 'polypeptide(L)'
;MAKESKAEKLKRQQKTTEQYGDQRLKIKAERDYASLAMLPRDASVVSPQNRGWISGRPPGQRRRYGRARVLFRKLTCQGVLSVIRNLLPERTMQQNCMNCVLEQWNQYEEAVKRRAVQNRRITELQKLIGEVPVAQPSDRQFIDTRSRKAEAESRRMAMNCELMVIERNIKLFHTTLSSLDKPVCPISDQLVCSTDKTDVREEVSAALQNNHLLRSSLKERIESQNTIIQECIAEEQNYVSQKAAYEQYRSWITELDIYNNNLTVIPPEPIV
;
A
#
# COMPACT_ATOMS: atom_id res chain seq x y z
N MET A 1 -27.75 -26.30 -34.41
CA MET A 1 -26.32 -26.28 -34.82
C MET A 1 -26.06 -27.38 -35.83
N ALA A 2 -24.93 -27.39 -36.57
CA ALA A 2 -24.59 -28.59 -37.34
C ALA A 2 -24.16 -29.71 -36.38
N LYS A 3 -24.44 -30.97 -36.74
CA LYS A 3 -24.02 -32.12 -35.92
C LYS A 3 -22.50 -32.18 -35.86
N GLU A 4 -21.93 -32.22 -34.65
CA GLU A 4 -20.48 -32.31 -34.41
C GLU A 4 -19.86 -33.53 -35.09
N SER A 5 -20.58 -34.65 -35.10
CA SER A 5 -20.19 -35.87 -35.80
C SER A 5 -19.91 -35.66 -37.30
N LYS A 6 -20.58 -34.70 -37.95
CA LYS A 6 -20.34 -34.37 -39.36
C LYS A 6 -19.13 -33.46 -39.56
N ALA A 7 -18.80 -32.61 -38.59
CA ALA A 7 -17.57 -31.82 -38.62
C ALA A 7 -16.35 -32.71 -38.39
N GLU A 8 -16.43 -33.65 -37.45
CA GLU A 8 -15.37 -34.61 -37.19
C GLU A 8 -15.18 -35.58 -38.37
N LYS A 9 -16.27 -35.98 -39.04
CA LYS A 9 -16.18 -36.74 -40.31
C LYS A 9 -15.37 -35.99 -41.38
N LEU A 10 -15.58 -34.68 -41.54
CA LEU A 10 -14.82 -33.87 -42.50
C LEU A 10 -13.32 -33.88 -42.18
N LYS A 11 -12.96 -33.70 -40.90
CA LYS A 11 -11.55 -33.74 -40.46
C LYS A 11 -10.91 -35.09 -40.77
N ARG A 12 -11.62 -36.19 -40.51
CA ARG A 12 -11.13 -37.55 -40.86
C ARG A 12 -10.88 -37.69 -42.35
N GLN A 13 -11.80 -37.22 -43.19
CA GLN A 13 -11.66 -37.26 -44.66
C GLN A 13 -10.50 -36.40 -45.17
N GLN A 14 -10.25 -35.24 -44.55
CA GLN A 14 -9.11 -34.39 -44.90
C GLN A 14 -7.79 -35.08 -44.55
N LYS A 15 -7.68 -35.66 -43.34
CA LYS A 15 -6.49 -36.42 -42.92
C LYS A 15 -6.21 -37.59 -43.86
N THR A 16 -7.22 -38.37 -44.24
CA THR A 16 -7.04 -39.47 -45.19
C THR A 16 -6.65 -38.97 -46.58
N THR A 17 -7.23 -37.86 -47.04
CA THR A 17 -6.86 -37.28 -48.35
C THR A 17 -5.40 -36.80 -48.36
N GLU A 18 -4.92 -36.23 -47.26
CA GLU A 18 -3.54 -35.78 -47.07
C GLU A 18 -2.58 -36.98 -47.00
N GLN A 19 -2.91 -38.00 -46.21
CA GLN A 19 -2.10 -39.22 -46.05
C GLN A 19 -1.83 -39.94 -47.39
N TYR A 20 -2.84 -40.04 -48.25
CA TYR A 20 -2.72 -40.71 -49.56
C TYR A 20 -2.40 -39.74 -50.71
N GLY A 21 -2.08 -38.47 -50.42
CA GLY A 21 -1.85 -37.44 -51.42
C GLY A 21 -0.72 -37.80 -52.40
N ASP A 22 0.44 -38.15 -51.87
CA ASP A 22 1.64 -38.46 -52.66
C ASP A 22 1.48 -39.75 -53.47
N GLN A 23 0.86 -40.78 -52.87
CA GLN A 23 0.59 -42.05 -53.54
C GLN A 23 -0.37 -41.85 -54.72
N ARG A 24 -1.39 -41.00 -54.57
CA ARG A 24 -2.32 -40.67 -55.64
C ARG A 24 -1.68 -39.89 -56.78
N LEU A 25 -0.72 -39.02 -56.48
CA LEU A 25 0.02 -38.28 -57.51
C LEU A 25 0.90 -39.23 -58.33
N LYS A 26 1.59 -40.17 -57.69
CA LYS A 26 2.42 -41.19 -58.35
C LYS A 26 1.59 -42.10 -59.26
N ILE A 27 0.51 -42.69 -58.73
CA ILE A 27 -0.39 -43.58 -59.49
C ILE A 27 -1.05 -42.83 -60.66
N LYS A 28 -1.42 -41.55 -60.48
CA LYS A 28 -1.97 -40.73 -61.57
C LYS A 28 -0.94 -40.40 -62.65
N ALA A 29 0.32 -40.22 -62.29
CA ALA A 29 1.40 -39.99 -63.25
C ALA A 29 1.65 -41.25 -64.10
N GLU A 30 1.56 -42.42 -63.48
CA GLU A 30 1.68 -43.75 -64.13
C GLU A 30 0.44 -44.16 -64.94
N ARG A 31 -0.68 -43.41 -64.82
CA ARG A 31 -1.99 -43.66 -65.46
C ARG A 31 -2.59 -45.03 -65.12
N ASP A 32 -2.21 -45.62 -63.99
CA ASP A 32 -2.78 -46.88 -63.52
C ASP A 32 -4.09 -46.64 -62.75
N TYR A 33 -5.20 -46.70 -63.49
CA TYR A 33 -6.53 -46.49 -62.92
C TYR A 33 -7.01 -47.64 -62.03
N ALA A 34 -6.46 -48.85 -62.21
CA ALA A 34 -6.85 -50.01 -61.41
C ALA A 34 -6.32 -49.89 -59.98
N SER A 35 -5.04 -49.52 -59.82
CA SER A 35 -4.46 -49.25 -58.50
C SER A 35 -5.03 -47.99 -57.85
N LEU A 36 -5.44 -46.98 -58.64
CA LEU A 36 -6.13 -45.79 -58.11
C LEU A 36 -7.47 -46.13 -57.47
N ALA A 37 -8.20 -47.10 -58.02
CA ALA A 37 -9.50 -47.56 -57.51
C ALA A 37 -9.38 -48.40 -56.23
N MET A 38 -8.20 -49.00 -55.97
CA MET A 38 -7.94 -49.79 -54.76
C MET A 38 -7.72 -48.92 -53.51
N LEU A 39 -7.55 -47.61 -53.66
CA LEU A 39 -7.39 -46.70 -52.53
C LEU A 39 -8.68 -46.53 -51.72
N PRO A 40 -8.58 -46.20 -50.41
CA PRO A 40 -9.75 -45.92 -49.58
C PRO A 40 -10.64 -44.83 -50.19
N ARG A 41 -11.97 -44.98 -50.10
CA ARG A 41 -12.95 -44.01 -50.66
C ARG A 41 -12.73 -42.57 -50.18
N ASP A 42 -12.32 -42.39 -48.92
CA ASP A 42 -12.06 -41.09 -48.32
C ASP A 42 -10.68 -40.51 -48.68
N ALA A 43 -9.86 -41.22 -49.47
CA ALA A 43 -8.60 -40.70 -50.03
C ALA A 43 -8.82 -39.81 -51.26
N SER A 44 -10.02 -39.81 -51.84
CA SER A 44 -10.37 -38.98 -53.01
C SER A 44 -10.59 -37.51 -52.63
N VAL A 45 -10.00 -36.58 -53.39
CA VAL A 45 -10.17 -35.12 -53.22
C VAL A 45 -11.62 -34.69 -53.44
N VAL A 46 -12.42 -35.47 -54.16
CA VAL A 46 -13.81 -35.12 -54.49
C VAL A 46 -14.78 -35.57 -53.39
N SER A 47 -14.36 -36.44 -52.47
CA SER A 47 -15.19 -36.98 -51.37
C SER A 47 -15.61 -35.97 -50.30
N PRO A 48 -14.73 -35.05 -49.81
CA PRO A 48 -15.12 -34.12 -48.74
C PRO A 48 -16.02 -32.98 -49.25
N GLN A 49 -17.17 -32.78 -48.61
CA GLN A 49 -18.03 -31.62 -48.86
C GLN A 49 -17.63 -30.45 -47.96
N ASN A 50 -17.31 -29.28 -48.54
CA ASN A 50 -16.93 -28.09 -47.78
C ASN A 50 -17.98 -27.69 -46.72
N ARG A 51 -17.54 -27.48 -45.48
CA ARG A 51 -18.36 -27.02 -44.34
C ARG A 51 -17.80 -25.74 -43.76
N GLY A 52 -18.68 -24.86 -43.29
CA GLY A 52 -18.26 -23.61 -42.66
C GLY A 52 -17.60 -23.89 -41.32
N TRP A 53 -16.49 -23.20 -41.02
CA TRP A 53 -15.63 -23.58 -39.89
C TRP A 53 -16.25 -23.32 -38.52
N ILE A 54 -17.09 -22.28 -38.41
CA ILE A 54 -17.71 -21.87 -37.15
C ILE A 54 -19.02 -22.64 -36.88
N SER A 55 -19.81 -22.91 -37.93
CA SER A 55 -21.15 -23.46 -37.78
C SER A 55 -21.31 -24.90 -38.27
N GLY A 56 -20.31 -25.47 -38.96
CA GLY A 56 -20.32 -26.83 -39.53
C GLY A 56 -21.36 -27.07 -40.64
N ARG A 57 -22.10 -26.03 -41.05
CA ARG A 57 -23.20 -26.15 -42.02
C ARG A 57 -22.67 -26.36 -43.45
N PRO A 58 -23.29 -27.28 -44.24
CA PRO A 58 -23.02 -27.45 -45.66
C PRO A 58 -23.42 -26.19 -46.46
N PRO A 59 -22.90 -26.01 -47.68
CA PRO A 59 -22.67 -24.67 -48.21
C PRO A 59 -23.93 -23.92 -48.67
N GLY A 60 -23.95 -22.65 -48.26
CA GLY A 60 -24.21 -21.47 -49.09
C GLY A 60 -23.06 -20.48 -48.84
N GLN A 61 -21.84 -20.86 -49.23
CA GLN A 61 -20.59 -20.18 -48.85
C GLN A 61 -19.99 -19.44 -50.05
N ARG A 62 -19.35 -18.28 -49.83
CA ARG A 62 -18.41 -17.71 -50.81
C ARG A 62 -17.04 -18.33 -50.56
N ARG A 63 -16.46 -19.01 -51.56
CA ARG A 63 -15.17 -19.73 -51.43
C ARG A 63 -14.08 -18.85 -50.80
N ARG A 64 -14.00 -17.58 -51.23
CA ARG A 64 -13.03 -16.58 -50.74
C ARG A 64 -13.05 -16.32 -49.22
N TYR A 65 -14.16 -16.62 -48.53
CA TYR A 65 -14.33 -16.22 -47.13
C TYR A 65 -14.59 -17.39 -46.18
N GLY A 66 -14.74 -18.62 -46.69
CA GLY A 66 -14.95 -19.84 -45.86
C GLY A 66 -16.16 -19.81 -44.91
N ARG A 67 -16.99 -18.75 -44.94
CA ARG A 67 -18.10 -18.50 -44.02
C ARG A 67 -19.45 -18.74 -44.70
N ALA A 68 -20.43 -19.17 -43.92
CA ALA A 68 -21.82 -19.25 -44.36
C ALA A 68 -22.36 -17.84 -44.70
N ARG A 69 -23.14 -17.71 -45.78
CA ARG A 69 -23.72 -16.43 -46.26
C ARG A 69 -24.38 -15.58 -45.17
N VAL A 70 -25.03 -16.20 -44.19
CA VAL A 70 -25.68 -15.51 -43.06
C VAL A 70 -24.65 -14.83 -42.16
N LEU A 71 -23.59 -15.53 -41.81
CA LEU A 71 -22.50 -14.98 -40.99
C LEU A 71 -21.74 -13.91 -41.77
N PHE A 72 -21.49 -14.13 -43.06
CA PHE A 72 -20.89 -13.13 -43.95
C PHE A 72 -21.72 -11.85 -43.99
N ARG A 73 -23.06 -11.95 -44.12
CA ARG A 73 -23.97 -10.80 -44.13
C ARG A 73 -23.92 -10.03 -42.81
N LYS A 74 -23.95 -10.72 -41.67
CA LYS A 74 -23.80 -10.09 -40.35
C LYS A 74 -22.51 -9.30 -40.24
N LEU A 75 -21.39 -9.92 -40.62
CA LEU A 75 -20.06 -9.32 -40.55
C LEU A 75 -19.87 -8.16 -41.53
N THR A 76 -20.52 -8.19 -42.70
CA THR A 76 -20.53 -7.03 -43.61
C THR A 76 -21.34 -5.87 -43.05
N CYS A 77 -22.49 -6.14 -42.40
CA CYS A 77 -23.30 -5.09 -41.77
C CYS A 77 -22.59 -4.46 -40.56
N GLN A 78 -21.74 -5.23 -39.88
CA GLN A 78 -20.92 -4.77 -38.76
C GLN A 78 -19.63 -4.03 -39.19
N GLY A 79 -19.37 -3.84 -40.50
CA GLY A 79 -18.19 -3.12 -41.00
C GLY A 79 -16.86 -3.87 -40.89
N VAL A 80 -16.80 -5.03 -40.23
CA VAL A 80 -15.58 -5.82 -39.98
C VAL A 80 -14.92 -6.32 -41.27
N LEU A 81 -15.71 -6.56 -42.32
CA LEU A 81 -15.23 -7.18 -43.56
C LEU A 81 -14.55 -6.20 -44.55
N SER A 82 -14.70 -4.88 -44.37
CA SER A 82 -14.04 -3.87 -45.22
C SER A 82 -12.56 -3.71 -44.86
N VAL A 83 -12.23 -3.73 -43.57
CA VAL A 83 -10.86 -3.65 -43.04
C VAL A 83 -10.04 -4.88 -43.43
N ILE A 84 -10.68 -6.04 -43.40
CA ILE A 84 -10.05 -7.34 -43.65
C ILE A 84 -9.77 -7.56 -45.15
N ARG A 85 -10.52 -6.92 -46.07
CA ARG A 85 -10.44 -7.19 -47.51
C ARG A 85 -9.07 -6.92 -48.14
N ASN A 86 -8.31 -5.98 -47.60
CA ASN A 86 -7.14 -5.41 -48.29
C ASN A 86 -5.80 -6.02 -47.87
N LEU A 87 -5.75 -6.87 -46.83
CA LEU A 87 -4.46 -7.10 -46.17
C LEU A 87 -3.79 -8.45 -46.40
N LEU A 88 -4.45 -9.61 -46.52
CA LEU A 88 -3.68 -10.86 -46.41
C LEU A 88 -4.35 -12.10 -47.07
N PRO A 89 -3.56 -13.14 -47.44
CA PRO A 89 -4.07 -14.44 -47.87
C PRO A 89 -4.88 -15.16 -46.78
N GLU A 90 -5.87 -15.95 -47.19
CA GLU A 90 -7.05 -16.36 -46.39
C GLU A 90 -6.76 -16.99 -45.00
N ARG A 91 -5.64 -17.72 -44.83
CA ARG A 91 -5.29 -18.39 -43.55
C ARG A 91 -4.80 -17.44 -42.46
N THR A 92 -4.00 -16.42 -42.81
CA THR A 92 -3.47 -15.46 -41.84
C THR A 92 -4.55 -14.48 -41.36
N MET A 93 -5.55 -14.20 -42.20
CA MET A 93 -6.71 -13.37 -41.83
C MET A 93 -7.56 -13.95 -40.70
N GLN A 94 -7.69 -15.29 -40.64
CA GLN A 94 -8.56 -15.97 -39.68
C GLN A 94 -7.90 -16.12 -38.31
N GLN A 95 -6.60 -16.37 -38.28
CA GLN A 95 -5.81 -16.33 -37.05
C GLN A 95 -5.75 -14.92 -36.46
N ASN A 96 -5.49 -13.90 -37.29
CA ASN A 96 -5.41 -12.51 -36.81
C ASN A 96 -6.75 -11.98 -36.27
N CYS A 97 -7.88 -12.35 -36.90
CA CYS A 97 -9.21 -11.97 -36.44
C CYS A 97 -9.61 -12.67 -35.13
N MET A 98 -9.21 -13.93 -34.93
CA MET A 98 -9.43 -14.63 -33.66
C MET A 98 -8.54 -14.07 -32.54
N ASN A 99 -7.29 -13.75 -32.84
CA ASN A 99 -6.36 -13.16 -31.87
C ASN A 99 -6.84 -11.77 -31.40
N CYS A 100 -7.37 -10.94 -32.31
CA CYS A 100 -7.91 -9.63 -31.96
C CYS A 100 -9.13 -9.72 -31.02
N VAL A 101 -10.03 -10.69 -31.23
CA VAL A 101 -11.18 -10.90 -30.34
C VAL A 101 -10.72 -11.44 -28.98
N LEU A 102 -9.75 -12.36 -28.95
CA LEU A 102 -9.17 -12.88 -27.71
C LEU A 102 -8.45 -11.77 -26.91
N GLU A 103 -7.72 -10.88 -27.58
CA GLU A 103 -7.11 -9.70 -26.97
C GLU A 103 -8.15 -8.76 -26.36
N GLN A 104 -9.27 -8.53 -27.05
CA GLN A 104 -10.38 -7.73 -26.52
C GLN A 104 -11.02 -8.37 -25.27
N TRP A 105 -11.22 -9.69 -25.28
CA TRP A 105 -11.68 -10.44 -24.10
C TRP A 105 -10.69 -10.34 -22.94
N ASN A 106 -9.39 -10.50 -23.21
CA ASN A 106 -8.35 -10.37 -22.19
C ASN A 106 -8.33 -8.96 -21.59
N GLN A 107 -8.40 -7.91 -22.43
CA GLN A 107 -8.45 -6.52 -21.99
C GLN A 107 -9.70 -6.24 -21.14
N TYR A 108 -10.86 -6.75 -21.55
CA TYR A 108 -12.10 -6.64 -20.78
C TYR A 108 -11.98 -7.33 -19.42
N GLU A 109 -11.55 -8.59 -19.39
CA GLU A 109 -11.37 -9.33 -18.14
C GLU A 109 -10.35 -8.66 -17.20
N GLU A 110 -9.24 -8.17 -17.72
CA GLU A 110 -8.26 -7.43 -16.95
C GLU A 110 -8.83 -6.14 -16.38
N ALA A 111 -9.58 -5.38 -17.18
CA ALA A 111 -10.23 -4.15 -16.72
C ALA A 111 -11.25 -4.44 -15.61
N VAL A 112 -12.07 -5.49 -15.75
CA VAL A 112 -13.01 -5.94 -14.72
C VAL A 112 -12.28 -6.33 -13.43
N LYS A 113 -11.19 -7.11 -13.54
CA LYS A 113 -10.37 -7.52 -12.38
C LYS A 113 -9.78 -6.30 -11.67
N ARG A 114 -9.18 -5.36 -12.41
CA ARG A 114 -8.62 -4.12 -11.84
C ARG A 114 -9.71 -3.28 -11.17
N ARG A 115 -10.88 -3.16 -11.79
CA ARG A 115 -12.00 -2.40 -11.22
C ARG A 115 -12.55 -3.05 -9.95
N ALA A 116 -12.62 -4.38 -9.90
CA ALA A 116 -13.03 -5.11 -8.70
C ALA A 116 -12.06 -4.87 -7.53
N VAL A 117 -10.75 -4.84 -7.79
CA VAL A 117 -9.73 -4.52 -6.77
C VAL A 117 -9.89 -3.08 -6.28
N GLN A 118 -10.05 -2.11 -7.18
CA GLN A 118 -10.30 -0.71 -6.81
C GLN A 118 -11.55 -0.58 -5.94
N ASN A 119 -12.67 -1.18 -6.34
CA ASN A 119 -13.91 -1.12 -5.58
C ASN A 119 -13.77 -1.75 -4.18
N ARG A 120 -13.08 -2.89 -4.04
CA ARG A 120 -12.79 -3.48 -2.71
C ARG A 120 -12.04 -2.49 -1.82
N ARG A 121 -10.96 -1.90 -2.34
CA ARG A 121 -10.16 -0.92 -1.60
C ARG A 121 -10.98 0.31 -1.21
N ILE A 122 -11.80 0.84 -2.12
CA ILE A 122 -12.72 1.96 -1.82
C ILE A 122 -13.66 1.58 -0.67
N THR A 123 -14.25 0.39 -0.68
CA THR A 123 -15.15 -0.05 0.40
C THR A 123 -14.44 -0.20 1.74
N GLU A 124 -13.17 -0.63 1.74
CA GLU A 124 -12.34 -0.68 2.95
C GLU A 124 -12.06 0.73 3.48
N LEU A 125 -11.62 1.65 2.61
CA LEU A 125 -11.35 3.04 2.97
C LEU A 125 -12.59 3.74 3.52
N GLN A 126 -13.75 3.53 2.91
CA GLN A 126 -15.02 4.07 3.40
C GLN A 126 -15.39 3.58 4.81
N LYS A 127 -15.11 2.31 5.12
CA LYS A 127 -15.30 1.77 6.47
C LYS A 127 -14.35 2.43 7.47
N LEU A 128 -13.06 2.49 7.13
CA LEU A 128 -12.02 3.11 7.97
C LEU A 128 -12.34 4.59 8.28
N ILE A 129 -12.87 5.32 7.30
CA ILE A 129 -13.27 6.72 7.44
C ILE A 129 -14.54 6.86 8.31
N GLY A 130 -15.50 5.93 8.20
CA GLY A 130 -16.78 5.99 8.91
C GLY A 130 -16.70 5.65 10.40
N GLU A 131 -15.70 4.88 10.83
CA GLU A 131 -15.55 4.44 12.22
C GLU A 131 -14.98 5.53 13.16
N VAL A 132 -14.25 6.52 12.64
CA VAL A 132 -13.53 7.48 13.48
C VAL A 132 -13.71 8.92 12.98
N PRO A 133 -14.50 9.75 13.69
CA PRO A 133 -14.46 11.20 13.47
C PRO A 133 -13.18 11.75 14.08
N VAL A 134 -12.12 11.89 13.27
CA VAL A 134 -10.86 12.50 13.73
C VAL A 134 -10.93 14.01 13.56
N ALA A 135 -11.22 14.72 14.65
CA ALA A 135 -11.12 16.18 14.68
C ALA A 135 -9.64 16.60 14.54
N GLN A 136 -9.39 17.68 13.80
CA GLN A 136 -8.05 18.22 13.66
C GLN A 136 -7.56 18.74 15.03
N PRO A 137 -6.42 18.25 15.55
CA PRO A 137 -5.84 18.78 16.78
C PRO A 137 -5.44 20.25 16.62
N SER A 138 -5.63 21.05 17.66
CA SER A 138 -5.26 22.47 17.64
C SER A 138 -3.76 22.66 17.80
N ASP A 139 -3.08 23.09 16.73
CA ASP A 139 -1.64 23.42 16.78
C ASP A 139 -1.33 24.54 17.79
N ARG A 140 -2.27 25.46 18.03
CA ARG A 140 -2.10 26.55 19.00
C ARG A 140 -1.98 26.02 20.43
N GLN A 141 -2.84 25.07 20.80
CA GLN A 141 -2.80 24.47 22.14
C GLN A 141 -1.47 23.75 22.37
N PHE A 142 -0.92 23.08 21.35
CA PHE A 142 0.39 22.44 21.44
C PHE A 142 1.55 23.44 21.61
N ILE A 143 1.47 24.61 20.97
CA ILE A 143 2.47 25.68 21.16
C ILE A 143 2.40 26.21 22.60
N ASP A 144 1.18 26.44 23.10
CA ASP A 144 0.94 26.94 24.45
C ASP A 144 1.40 25.94 25.54
N THR A 145 1.18 24.63 25.33
CA THR A 145 1.68 23.60 26.27
C THR A 145 3.20 23.53 26.26
N ARG A 146 3.83 23.66 25.08
CA ARG A 146 5.29 23.67 24.95
C ARG A 146 5.92 24.91 25.59
N SER A 147 5.30 26.08 25.47
CA SER A 147 5.78 27.28 26.16
C SER A 147 5.64 27.15 27.68
N ARG A 148 4.51 26.63 28.17
CA ARG A 148 4.29 26.34 29.59
C ARG A 148 5.34 25.39 30.16
N LYS A 149 5.69 24.33 29.42
CA LYS A 149 6.76 23.39 29.77
C LYS A 149 8.12 24.08 29.88
N ALA A 150 8.49 24.88 28.88
CA ALA A 150 9.77 25.60 28.86
C ALA A 150 9.89 26.60 30.03
N GLU A 151 8.79 27.28 30.38
CA GLU A 151 8.75 28.14 31.57
C GLU A 151 8.94 27.34 32.87
N ALA A 152 8.25 26.21 33.02
CA ALA A 152 8.38 25.35 34.20
C ALA A 152 9.79 24.75 34.33
N GLU A 153 10.41 24.33 33.22
CA GLU A 153 11.80 23.86 33.17
C GLU A 153 12.79 24.97 33.59
N SER A 154 12.56 26.19 33.12
CA SER A 154 13.37 27.35 33.48
C SER A 154 13.26 27.68 34.99
N ARG A 155 12.04 27.64 35.54
CA ARG A 155 11.80 27.82 36.99
C ARG A 155 12.46 26.71 37.81
N ARG A 156 12.31 25.46 37.39
CA ARG A 156 12.95 24.30 38.04
C ARG A 156 14.48 24.43 38.04
N MET A 157 15.06 24.87 36.92
CA MET A 157 16.50 25.09 36.80
C MET A 157 16.97 26.19 37.76
N ALA A 158 16.28 27.32 37.82
CA ALA A 158 16.60 28.39 38.77
C ALA A 158 16.54 27.90 40.23
N MET A 159 15.49 27.18 40.61
CA MET A 159 15.36 26.61 41.95
C MET A 159 16.45 25.57 42.27
N ASN A 160 16.89 24.77 41.28
CA ASN A 160 18.00 23.84 41.47
C ASN A 160 19.33 24.58 41.69
N CYS A 161 19.58 25.67 40.98
CA CYS A 161 20.75 26.52 41.23
C CYS A 161 20.72 27.10 42.65
N GLU A 162 19.57 27.60 43.11
CA GLU A 162 19.38 28.06 44.50
C GLU A 162 19.63 26.94 45.52
N LEU A 163 19.09 25.74 45.26
CA LEU A 163 19.26 24.57 46.11
C LEU A 163 20.74 24.18 46.25
N MET A 164 21.50 24.21 45.15
CA MET A 164 22.94 23.92 45.17
C MET A 164 23.71 24.89 46.06
N VAL A 165 23.37 26.17 46.05
CA VAL A 165 23.99 27.19 46.91
C VAL A 165 23.66 26.91 48.38
N ILE A 166 22.39 26.63 48.69
CA ILE A 166 21.95 26.32 50.07
C ILE A 166 22.61 25.04 50.59
N GLU A 167 22.71 23.99 49.77
CA GLU A 167 23.40 22.77 50.18
C GLU A 167 24.90 22.99 50.42
N ARG A 168 25.54 23.88 49.67
CA ARG A 168 26.93 24.29 49.93
C ARG A 168 27.05 25.06 51.24
N ASN A 169 26.12 25.97 51.53
CA ASN A 169 26.08 26.71 52.79
C ASN A 169 25.88 25.78 53.99
N ILE A 170 24.95 24.82 53.91
CA ILE A 170 24.73 23.81 54.95
C ILE A 170 26.02 23.04 55.25
N LYS A 171 26.73 22.59 54.20
CA LYS A 171 28.02 21.90 54.37
C LYS A 171 29.05 22.80 55.06
N LEU A 172 29.15 24.06 54.65
CA LEU A 172 30.03 25.05 55.27
C LEU A 172 29.69 25.24 56.76
N PHE A 173 28.41 25.42 57.11
CA PHE A 173 27.96 25.58 58.49
C PHE A 173 28.25 24.34 59.35
N HIS A 174 28.08 23.12 58.81
CA HIS A 174 28.50 21.91 59.52
C HIS A 174 30.01 21.87 59.76
N THR A 175 30.83 22.21 58.75
CA THR A 175 32.30 22.23 58.92
C THR A 175 32.76 23.28 59.93
N THR A 176 32.11 24.45 59.96
CA THR A 176 32.44 25.52 60.92
C THR A 176 32.04 25.14 62.33
N LEU A 177 30.83 24.59 62.56
CA LEU A 177 30.43 24.07 63.88
C LEU A 177 31.41 22.99 64.38
N SER A 178 31.76 22.02 63.53
CA SER A 178 32.75 20.98 63.88
C SER A 178 34.14 21.54 64.20
N SER A 179 34.53 22.66 63.60
CA SER A 179 35.79 23.34 63.93
C SER A 179 35.71 24.13 65.25
N LEU A 180 34.56 24.72 65.56
CA LEU A 180 34.34 25.48 66.80
C LEU A 180 34.34 24.58 68.04
N ASP A 181 33.87 23.33 67.90
CA ASP A 181 33.85 22.31 68.95
C ASP A 181 35.27 21.83 69.36
N LYS A 182 36.31 22.11 68.56
CA LYS A 182 37.69 21.73 68.89
C LYS A 182 38.27 22.72 69.91
N PRO A 183 38.88 22.24 71.02
CA PRO A 183 39.47 23.08 72.06
C PRO A 183 40.88 23.58 71.67
N VAL A 184 41.11 23.88 70.39
CA VAL A 184 42.43 24.21 69.83
C VAL A 184 42.37 25.58 69.16
N CYS A 185 43.41 26.40 69.35
CA CYS A 185 43.51 27.73 68.76
C CYS A 185 43.88 27.64 67.27
N PRO A 186 43.21 28.39 66.36
CA PRO A 186 43.54 28.36 64.92
C PRO A 186 44.95 28.89 64.57
N ILE A 187 45.68 29.45 65.54
CA ILE A 187 47.04 30.00 65.37
C ILE A 187 48.13 28.94 65.73
N SER A 188 47.83 27.98 66.61
CA SER A 188 48.76 26.93 67.03
C SER A 188 48.00 25.76 67.65
N ASP A 189 48.32 24.54 67.21
CA ASP A 189 47.74 23.29 67.70
C ASP A 189 48.02 23.02 69.19
N GLN A 190 48.93 23.79 69.81
CA GLN A 190 49.36 23.65 71.20
C GLN A 190 48.64 24.58 72.18
N LEU A 191 47.81 25.51 71.69
CA LEU A 191 47.12 26.49 72.54
C LEU A 191 45.64 26.12 72.71
N VAL A 192 45.18 26.00 73.96
CA VAL A 192 43.76 25.82 74.29
C VAL A 192 43.07 27.18 74.23
N CYS A 193 42.03 27.27 73.40
CA CYS A 193 41.26 28.51 73.24
C CYS A 193 40.38 28.75 74.48
N SER A 194 40.61 29.84 75.22
CA SER A 194 39.81 30.25 76.39
C SER A 194 38.71 31.25 76.06
N THR A 195 38.60 31.65 74.79
CA THR A 195 37.63 32.64 74.33
C THR A 195 36.23 32.01 74.30
N ASP A 196 35.24 32.74 74.79
CA ASP A 196 33.86 32.31 74.71
C ASP A 196 33.40 32.30 73.23
N LYS A 197 32.91 31.14 72.77
CA LYS A 197 32.46 30.91 71.39
C LYS A 197 30.95 30.67 71.32
N THR A 198 30.24 30.80 72.44
CA THR A 198 28.82 30.46 72.55
C THR A 198 27.95 31.29 71.60
N ASP A 199 28.13 32.60 71.56
CA ASP A 199 27.39 33.52 70.68
C ASP A 199 27.52 33.14 69.20
N VAL A 200 28.76 32.97 68.72
CA VAL A 200 29.05 32.59 67.32
C VAL A 200 28.45 31.21 66.98
N ARG A 201 28.47 30.28 67.95
CA ARG A 201 27.89 28.95 67.76
C ARG A 201 26.36 29.03 67.63
N GLU A 202 25.71 29.85 68.45
CA GLU A 202 24.27 30.07 68.38
C GLU A 202 23.87 30.71 67.04
N GLU A 203 24.58 31.75 66.59
CA GLU A 203 24.35 32.39 65.29
C GLU A 203 24.49 31.41 64.12
N VAL A 204 25.58 30.63 64.09
CA VAL A 204 25.80 29.63 63.03
C VAL A 204 24.76 28.52 63.08
N SER A 205 24.34 28.08 64.27
CA SER A 205 23.30 27.07 64.42
C SER A 205 21.92 27.57 63.94
N ALA A 206 21.58 28.83 64.22
CA ALA A 206 20.36 29.47 63.72
C ALA A 206 20.41 29.60 62.18
N ALA A 207 21.55 30.02 61.63
CA ALA A 207 21.76 30.09 60.19
C ALA A 207 21.64 28.71 59.50
N LEU A 208 22.17 27.65 60.14
CA LEU A 208 22.04 26.27 59.67
C LEU A 208 20.57 25.82 59.64
N GLN A 209 19.81 26.07 60.71
CA GLN A 209 18.38 25.75 60.77
C GLN A 209 17.60 26.50 59.67
N ASN A 210 17.85 27.79 59.48
CA ASN A 210 17.24 28.58 58.41
C ASN A 210 17.53 28.00 57.02
N ASN A 211 18.78 27.59 56.75
CA ASN A 211 19.14 26.97 55.48
C ASN A 211 18.47 25.59 55.29
N HIS A 212 18.28 24.81 56.35
CA HIS A 212 17.52 23.56 56.27
C HIS A 212 16.04 23.79 55.89
N LEU A 213 15.39 24.81 56.46
CA LEU A 213 14.03 25.20 56.11
C LEU A 213 13.94 25.68 54.66
N LEU A 214 14.90 26.50 54.21
CA LEU A 214 14.97 26.93 52.81
C LEU A 214 15.14 25.73 51.87
N ARG A 215 16.01 24.78 52.23
CA ARG A 215 16.22 23.54 51.46
C ARG A 215 14.94 22.73 51.31
N SER A 216 14.17 22.53 52.39
CA SER A 216 12.91 21.77 52.32
C SER A 216 11.88 22.49 51.45
N SER A 217 11.70 23.80 51.64
CA SER A 217 10.77 24.60 50.84
C SER A 217 11.11 24.59 49.34
N LEU A 218 12.41 24.65 48.99
CA LEU A 218 12.85 24.58 47.60
C LEU A 218 12.63 23.21 46.99
N LYS A 219 12.85 22.13 47.75
CA LYS A 219 12.58 20.77 47.27
C LYS A 219 11.10 20.56 46.94
N GLU A 220 10.20 21.05 47.79
CA GLU A 220 8.76 21.01 47.54
C GLU A 220 8.38 21.81 46.29
N ARG A 221 8.94 23.02 46.13
CA ARG A 221 8.72 23.85 44.93
C ARG A 221 9.26 23.17 43.67
N ILE A 222 10.44 22.56 43.72
CA ILE A 222 11.01 21.80 42.59
C ILE A 222 10.08 20.64 42.22
N GLU A 223 9.56 19.93 43.20
CA GLU A 223 8.64 18.82 42.95
C GLU A 223 7.34 19.29 42.29
N SER A 224 6.78 20.41 42.74
CA SER A 224 5.62 21.03 42.08
C SER A 224 5.89 21.43 40.62
N GLN A 225 7.12 21.82 40.28
CA GLN A 225 7.48 22.10 38.89
C GLN A 225 7.68 20.79 38.10
N ASN A 226 8.20 19.74 38.72
CA ASN A 226 8.35 18.43 38.09
C ASN A 226 6.99 17.85 37.68
N THR A 227 5.97 17.97 38.53
CA THR A 227 4.61 17.49 38.20
C THR A 227 4.04 18.25 37.00
N ILE A 228 4.16 19.58 36.97
CA ILE A 228 3.73 20.40 35.83
C ILE A 228 4.45 19.98 34.53
N ILE A 229 5.75 19.73 34.60
CA ILE A 229 6.53 19.29 33.44
C ILE A 229 6.04 17.92 32.95
N GLN A 230 5.78 16.98 33.86
CA GLN A 230 5.26 15.65 33.51
C GLN A 230 3.87 15.72 32.87
N GLU A 231 2.98 16.56 33.40
CA GLU A 231 1.65 16.82 32.81
C GLU A 231 1.77 17.38 31.39
N CYS A 232 2.64 18.38 31.17
CA CYS A 232 2.88 18.94 29.84
C CYS A 232 3.45 17.89 28.87
N ILE A 233 4.34 17.01 29.32
CA ILE A 233 4.87 15.91 28.50
C ILE A 233 3.75 14.94 28.09
N ALA A 234 2.85 14.60 29.01
CA ALA A 234 1.72 13.73 28.71
C ALA A 234 0.76 14.38 27.70
N GLU A 235 0.49 15.68 27.83
CA GLU A 235 -0.29 16.44 26.86
C GLU A 235 0.38 16.48 25.48
N GLU A 236 1.70 16.70 25.41
CA GLU A 236 2.47 16.65 24.16
C GLU A 236 2.36 15.27 23.48
N GLN A 237 2.46 14.18 24.25
CA GLN A 237 2.33 12.82 23.74
C GLN A 237 0.92 12.53 23.21
N ASN A 238 -0.12 12.97 23.93
CA ASN A 238 -1.51 12.87 23.51
C ASN A 238 -1.76 13.67 22.23
N TYR A 239 -1.18 14.86 22.11
CA TYR A 239 -1.28 15.66 20.89
C TYR A 239 -0.64 14.95 19.69
N VAL A 240 0.57 14.41 19.86
CA VAL A 240 1.29 13.69 18.80
C VAL A 240 0.51 12.46 18.33
N SER A 241 -0.07 11.69 19.24
CA SER A 241 -0.88 10.51 18.87
C SER A 241 -2.16 10.89 18.12
N GLN A 242 -2.86 11.94 18.56
CA GLN A 242 -4.03 12.48 17.86
C GLN A 242 -3.67 13.02 16.48
N LYS A 243 -2.54 13.74 16.34
CA LYS A 243 -2.06 14.27 15.07
C LYS A 243 -1.70 13.15 14.08
N ALA A 244 -1.03 12.10 14.56
CA ALA A 244 -0.72 10.94 13.74
C ALA A 244 -2.00 10.23 13.23
N ALA A 245 -3.01 10.07 14.10
CA ALA A 245 -4.30 9.52 13.69
C ALA A 245 -5.01 10.42 12.65
N TYR A 246 -4.93 11.74 12.80
CA TYR A 246 -5.50 12.69 11.85
C TYR A 246 -4.79 12.67 10.49
N GLU A 247 -3.46 12.57 10.49
CA GLU A 247 -2.68 12.46 9.25
C GLU A 247 -2.97 11.14 8.51
N GLN A 248 -3.13 10.02 9.24
CA GLN A 248 -3.58 8.75 8.66
C GLN A 248 -4.97 8.88 8.04
N TYR A 249 -5.92 9.47 8.77
CA TYR A 249 -7.27 9.74 8.26
C TYR A 249 -7.24 10.58 6.98
N ARG A 250 -6.45 11.66 6.95
CA ARG A 250 -6.25 12.49 5.77
C ARG A 250 -5.65 11.69 4.61
N SER A 251 -4.70 10.80 4.88
CA SER A 251 -4.12 9.92 3.85
C SER A 251 -5.18 9.02 3.22
N TRP A 252 -6.10 8.46 4.00
CA TRP A 252 -7.20 7.64 3.50
C TRP A 252 -8.17 8.44 2.64
N ILE A 253 -8.50 9.67 3.03
CA ILE A 253 -9.32 10.57 2.19
C ILE A 253 -8.62 10.83 0.87
N THR A 254 -7.33 11.19 0.90
CA THR A 254 -6.59 11.45 -0.34
C THR A 254 -6.48 10.21 -1.23
N GLU A 255 -6.30 9.03 -0.64
CA GLU A 255 -6.28 7.75 -1.37
C GLU A 255 -7.64 7.48 -2.03
N LEU A 256 -8.74 7.72 -1.30
CA LEU A 256 -10.10 7.58 -1.80
C LEU A 256 -10.36 8.54 -2.96
N ASP A 257 -9.94 9.81 -2.85
CA ASP A 257 -10.07 10.80 -3.92
C ASP A 257 -9.27 10.41 -5.16
N ILE A 258 -8.06 9.87 -5.00
CA ILE A 258 -7.25 9.35 -6.11
C ILE A 258 -7.97 8.21 -6.82
N TYR A 259 -8.56 7.27 -6.07
CA TYR A 259 -9.33 6.19 -6.66
C TYR A 259 -10.57 6.70 -7.40
N ASN A 260 -11.32 7.62 -6.82
CA ASN A 260 -12.52 8.22 -7.43
C ASN A 260 -12.21 8.94 -8.74
N ASN A 261 -11.08 9.65 -8.81
CA ASN A 261 -10.66 10.37 -10.01
C ASN A 261 -10.06 9.44 -11.09
N ASN A 262 -9.43 8.33 -10.69
CA ASN A 262 -8.70 7.41 -11.58
C ASN A 262 -9.34 6.00 -11.63
N LEU A 263 -10.65 5.97 -11.73
CA LEU A 263 -11.41 4.73 -11.84
C LEU A 263 -11.15 4.05 -13.19
N THR A 264 -10.82 2.76 -13.15
CA THR A 264 -10.61 1.97 -14.38
C THR A 264 -11.89 1.90 -15.20
N VAL A 265 -11.83 2.39 -16.44
CA VAL A 265 -12.94 2.33 -17.40
C VAL A 265 -13.02 0.92 -17.96
N ILE A 266 -14.16 0.27 -17.78
CA ILE A 266 -14.39 -1.07 -18.34
C ILE A 266 -14.85 -0.89 -19.79
N PRO A 267 -14.14 -1.46 -20.78
CA PRO A 267 -14.58 -1.42 -22.17
C PRO A 267 -15.90 -2.20 -22.34
N PRO A 268 -16.69 -1.92 -23.39
CA PRO A 268 -17.92 -2.66 -23.64
C PRO A 268 -17.63 -4.15 -23.82
N GLU A 269 -18.53 -5.01 -23.32
CA GLU A 269 -18.38 -6.45 -23.41
C GLU A 269 -18.31 -6.89 -24.89
N PRO A 270 -17.25 -7.62 -25.30
CA PRO A 270 -17.09 -8.06 -26.68
C PRO A 270 -18.19 -9.06 -27.09
N ILE A 271 -18.83 -8.80 -28.23
CA ILE A 271 -19.97 -9.59 -28.74
C ILE A 271 -19.47 -10.87 -29.42
N VAL A 272 -20.08 -12.01 -29.06
CA VAL A 272 -19.84 -13.36 -29.62
C VAL A 272 -20.49 -13.58 -31.00
#